data_AF-J3LQD6-F1
#
_entry.id   AF-J3LQD6-F1
#
_cell.length_a   1.000
_cell.length_b   1.000
_cell.length_c   1.000
_cell.angle_alpha   90.00
_cell.angle_beta   90.00
_cell.angle_gamma   90.00
#
_symmetry.space_group_name_H-M   'P 1'
#
loop_
_entity.id
_entity.type
_entity.pdbx_description
1 polymer ?
#
loop_
_entity_poly.entity_id
_entity_poly.type
_entity_poly.pdbx_seq_one_letter_code
_entity_poly.pdbx_strand_id
1 'polypeptide(L)'
;MDLKLFEYEDEVFHFELDTSAPTKDEIQSRLCSNELQSPEMASKPLEIDMDADSTVQFDAFDTRSSTGNSIPPLETSMVSQTVQDEAKKKWQEKQVLGGRVYEEDREVLAAKCGYWVAALRREKRSCYGIYGYGAWHGERGGDAVRASLRRAQVRHAGRLHARGAPPERAGAARLYVVGLIPQIFAYAANFPIQKFLQAQSIVAPSAYISAATLVLHVALSWLAVYKLGLGLLGASLILSLSWWVIVAAQFAYIVVSDRCARTWAGFSCRAFSGLPEFLKLSAASAVMLCLETWYFQVTVLVAGLLKDPEIALDSLAVCMSISGWVFMVSVGFNAAASVRVSNELGAGNPRAAAFSVKVVTSLSLMVAAIIAAVVMCLRDYLSYVFTQGEEVARAVSSMTPLLAVTIVLNGIQPVLSGVAVGCGWQAFVAYVNIGCYYIIGVPFGCLLGFHFDLGAMGIYGGMILGLFVQTLILVYVTFRTDWNKEVGEAKKRLNKWGDIAKPLLANED
;
A
#
# COMPACT_ATOMS: atom_id res chain seq x y z
N MET A 1 -6.26 9.21 -54.16
CA MET A 1 -5.17 8.36 -54.64
C MET A 1 -3.87 8.96 -54.12
N ASP A 2 -2.87 8.12 -53.89
CA ASP A 2 -1.54 8.43 -53.37
C ASP A 2 -1.45 9.02 -51.95
N LEU A 3 -0.76 8.27 -51.09
CA LEU A 3 -0.23 8.74 -49.82
C LEU A 3 1.03 9.57 -50.11
N LYS A 4 1.36 10.50 -49.19
CA LYS A 4 2.76 10.71 -48.83
C LYS A 4 2.92 10.56 -47.33
N LEU A 5 3.76 9.59 -46.96
CA LEU A 5 4.41 9.54 -45.67
C LEU A 5 5.36 10.74 -45.57
N PHE A 6 5.49 11.26 -44.37
CA PHE A 6 6.73 11.87 -43.90
C PHE A 6 6.94 11.37 -42.48
N GLU A 7 7.86 10.42 -42.31
CA GLU A 7 8.48 10.20 -41.00
C GLU A 7 9.19 11.48 -40.53
N TYR A 8 9.30 11.61 -39.21
CA TYR A 8 10.32 12.46 -38.60
C TYR A 8 10.86 11.67 -37.41
N GLU A 9 12.06 11.13 -37.57
CA GLU A 9 12.74 10.31 -36.57
C GLU A 9 13.38 11.19 -35.48
N ASP A 10 13.60 10.58 -34.32
CA ASP A 10 14.71 10.81 -33.39
C ASP A 10 15.12 12.25 -33.01
N GLU A 11 14.52 12.76 -31.92
CA GLU A 11 15.28 13.56 -30.94
C GLU A 11 15.87 12.63 -29.86
N VAL A 12 16.99 11.99 -30.19
CA VAL A 12 17.82 11.28 -29.19
C VAL A 12 18.56 12.31 -28.35
N PHE A 13 18.06 12.57 -27.13
CA PHE A 13 18.77 13.37 -26.13
C PHE A 13 19.96 12.59 -25.56
N HIS A 14 21.11 12.67 -26.24
CA HIS A 14 22.40 12.28 -25.66
C HIS A 14 22.74 13.18 -24.47
N PHE A 15 22.58 12.64 -23.25
CA PHE A 15 23.22 13.19 -22.06
C PHE A 15 24.66 12.68 -22.00
N GLU A 16 25.57 13.38 -22.68
CA GLU A 16 27.00 13.16 -22.52
C GLU A 16 27.45 13.79 -21.18
N LEU A 17 27.81 12.93 -20.22
CA LEU A 17 28.33 13.36 -18.92
C LEU A 17 29.80 13.74 -19.06
N ASP A 18 30.06 15.00 -19.40
CA ASP A 18 31.40 15.58 -19.30
C ASP A 18 31.88 15.56 -17.84
N THR A 19 32.76 14.60 -17.55
CA THR A 19 33.39 14.41 -16.25
C THR A 19 34.80 15.02 -16.20
N SER A 20 35.02 16.15 -16.89
CA SER A 20 36.25 16.93 -16.79
C SER A 20 36.06 18.22 -15.97
N ALA A 21 36.43 18.15 -14.68
CA ALA A 21 36.63 19.36 -13.88
C ALA A 21 38.03 19.93 -14.20
N PRO A 22 38.16 21.18 -14.70
CA PRO A 22 39.45 21.73 -15.09
C PRO A 22 40.38 21.85 -13.88
N THR A 23 41.64 21.46 -14.08
CA THR A 23 42.65 21.51 -13.00
C THR A 23 43.10 22.94 -12.73
N LYS A 24 43.71 23.15 -11.56
CA LYS A 24 44.06 24.49 -11.06
C LYS A 24 44.99 25.25 -12.02
N ASP A 25 45.89 24.53 -12.69
CA ASP A 25 46.84 25.07 -13.66
C ASP A 25 46.19 25.51 -14.98
N GLU A 26 45.08 24.87 -15.37
CA GLU A 26 44.33 25.18 -16.59
C GLU A 26 43.54 26.50 -16.46
N ILE A 27 43.00 26.76 -15.26
CA ILE A 27 42.41 28.06 -14.89
C ILE A 27 43.50 29.14 -14.89
N GLN A 28 44.69 28.83 -14.39
CA GLN A 28 45.81 29.76 -14.31
C GLN A 28 46.42 30.08 -15.70
N SER A 29 46.36 29.14 -16.65
CA SER A 29 46.67 29.35 -18.06
C SER A 29 45.71 30.37 -18.70
N ARG A 30 44.39 30.18 -18.54
CA ARG A 30 43.35 31.05 -19.13
C ARG A 30 43.35 32.48 -18.58
N LEU A 31 43.90 32.72 -17.39
CA LEU A 31 44.07 34.06 -16.83
C LEU A 31 45.25 34.85 -17.44
N CYS A 32 46.16 34.19 -18.16
CA CYS A 32 47.26 34.84 -18.90
C CYS A 32 46.90 35.17 -20.36
N SER A 33 45.88 34.51 -20.94
CA SER A 33 45.36 34.81 -22.27
C SER A 33 44.37 35.99 -22.21
N ASN A 34 44.76 37.12 -22.81
CA ASN A 34 44.13 38.43 -22.59
C ASN A 34 42.84 38.66 -23.41
N GLU A 35 41.91 37.70 -23.39
CA GLU A 35 40.69 37.68 -24.21
C GLU A 35 39.41 37.91 -23.38
N LEU A 36 39.08 39.18 -23.12
CA LEU A 36 37.71 39.72 -23.09
C LEU A 36 37.75 41.24 -22.82
N GLN A 37 37.59 42.05 -23.87
CA GLN A 37 37.61 43.52 -23.77
C GLN A 37 36.20 44.12 -23.69
N SER A 38 35.93 44.89 -22.62
CA SER A 38 35.01 46.05 -22.57
C SER A 38 33.49 45.82 -22.76
N PRO A 39 32.62 46.77 -22.30
CA PRO A 39 32.69 47.56 -21.06
C PRO A 39 31.32 47.61 -20.32
N GLU A 40 31.26 48.44 -19.26
CA GLU A 40 30.08 48.80 -18.45
C GLU A 40 29.51 47.68 -17.54
N MET A 41 29.15 47.92 -16.27
CA MET A 41 28.97 49.17 -15.52
C MET A 41 29.62 49.04 -14.12
N ALA A 42 30.20 50.12 -13.58
CA ALA A 42 31.00 50.07 -12.34
C ALA A 42 30.46 50.97 -11.21
N SER A 43 30.44 50.48 -9.96
CA SER A 43 30.59 51.35 -8.77
C SER A 43 30.92 50.62 -7.45
N LYS A 44 32.17 50.80 -7.00
CA LYS A 44 32.68 50.84 -5.61
C LYS A 44 32.84 49.54 -4.75
N PRO A 45 33.74 49.58 -3.74
CA PRO A 45 34.28 48.38 -3.05
C PRO A 45 34.19 48.49 -1.50
N LEU A 46 35.17 47.93 -0.77
CA LEU A 46 35.33 47.71 0.68
C LEU A 46 34.59 46.44 1.18
N GLU A 47 35.15 45.63 2.08
CA GLU A 47 36.46 45.69 2.75
C GLU A 47 37.00 44.27 3.05
N ILE A 48 38.31 44.17 3.34
CA ILE A 48 38.94 42.95 3.87
C ILE A 48 39.20 43.22 5.36
N ASP A 49 38.97 42.23 6.22
CA ASP A 49 39.85 42.07 7.36
C ASP A 49 40.14 40.60 7.65
N MET A 50 41.28 40.36 8.30
CA MET A 50 41.76 39.04 8.72
C MET A 50 41.74 38.99 10.24
N ASP A 51 41.53 37.80 10.81
CA ASP A 51 42.30 37.43 12.00
C ASP A 51 42.44 35.91 12.12
N ALA A 52 43.50 35.46 12.80
CA ALA A 52 43.85 34.05 12.90
C ALA A 52 44.57 33.72 14.21
N ASP A 53 44.11 32.68 14.91
CA ASP A 53 44.82 32.01 16.01
C ASP A 53 44.06 30.70 16.38
N SER A 54 44.67 29.59 16.83
CA SER A 54 46.08 29.16 16.80
C SER A 54 46.21 27.65 17.10
N THR A 55 47.28 27.00 16.61
CA THR A 55 47.96 25.78 17.14
C THR A 55 47.19 24.42 17.27
N VAL A 56 47.59 23.29 16.64
CA VAL A 56 48.79 22.40 16.84
C VAL A 56 48.60 21.43 18.04
N GLN A 57 48.86 20.10 18.03
CA GLN A 57 49.21 19.05 17.03
C GLN A 57 49.02 17.61 17.64
N PHE A 58 48.93 16.54 16.81
CA PHE A 58 49.62 15.19 16.79
C PHE A 58 50.01 14.49 18.14
N ASP A 59 50.16 13.16 18.34
CA ASP A 59 50.18 11.87 17.58
C ASP A 59 50.24 10.68 18.61
N ALA A 60 50.30 9.35 18.37
CA ALA A 60 49.98 8.39 17.28
C ALA A 60 50.15 6.91 17.81
N PHE A 61 50.08 5.88 16.94
CA PHE A 61 50.30 4.42 17.15
C PHE A 61 49.26 3.64 18.01
N ASP A 62 48.85 2.37 17.82
CA ASP A 62 48.97 1.26 16.82
C ASP A 62 49.48 -0.11 17.39
N THR A 63 49.02 -1.23 16.79
CA THR A 63 49.46 -2.65 16.85
C THR A 63 48.91 -3.67 17.91
N ARG A 64 48.08 -4.60 17.40
CA ARG A 64 48.17 -6.10 17.43
C ARG A 64 48.28 -6.97 18.73
N SER A 65 47.15 -7.64 19.05
CA SER A 65 46.90 -9.13 19.10
C SER A 65 47.46 -10.12 20.16
N SER A 66 46.58 -11.08 20.55
CA SER A 66 46.81 -12.44 21.16
C SER A 66 47.17 -12.51 22.67
N THR A 67 46.70 -13.41 23.56
CA THR A 67 45.73 -14.58 23.59
C THR A 67 44.89 -14.52 24.91
N GLY A 68 44.10 -15.48 25.45
CA GLY A 68 43.70 -16.87 25.12
C GLY A 68 42.89 -17.61 26.25
N ASN A 69 42.21 -18.71 25.91
CA ASN A 69 41.62 -19.81 26.72
C ASN A 69 40.95 -19.62 28.12
N SER A 70 39.62 -19.83 28.21
CA SER A 70 38.93 -20.83 29.10
C SER A 70 37.38 -20.78 28.96
N ILE A 71 36.66 -21.84 29.40
CA ILE A 71 35.24 -22.20 29.11
C ILE A 71 34.70 -23.10 30.27
N PRO A 72 33.40 -23.23 30.67
CA PRO A 72 32.10 -22.54 30.38
C PRO A 72 31.60 -21.81 31.67
N PRO A 73 30.30 -21.73 32.16
CA PRO A 73 28.96 -22.08 31.64
C PRO A 73 27.86 -20.97 31.83
N LEU A 74 26.77 -21.23 32.60
CA LEU A 74 25.55 -20.42 32.74
C LEU A 74 25.37 -19.86 34.16
N GLU A 75 24.75 -18.67 34.30
CA GLU A 75 23.43 -18.55 34.97
C GLU A 75 22.72 -17.21 34.65
N THR A 76 21.40 -17.23 34.51
CA THR A 76 20.56 -16.04 34.23
C THR A 76 19.32 -16.01 35.13
N SER A 77 19.36 -15.26 36.24
CA SER A 77 18.27 -15.27 37.23
C SER A 77 17.97 -13.92 37.93
N MET A 78 18.96 -13.07 38.21
CA MET A 78 18.80 -11.99 39.22
C MET A 78 18.34 -10.59 38.75
N VAL A 79 18.25 -10.28 37.45
CA VAL A 79 17.97 -8.90 36.99
C VAL A 79 16.47 -8.53 36.98
N SER A 80 15.57 -9.52 37.05
CA SER A 80 14.11 -9.30 36.86
C SER A 80 13.36 -8.84 38.12
N GLN A 81 13.81 -9.23 39.32
CA GLN A 81 13.04 -9.03 40.56
C GLN A 81 13.12 -7.58 41.08
N THR A 82 14.30 -6.96 41.06
CA THR A 82 14.55 -5.61 41.62
C THR A 82 13.62 -4.54 41.04
N VAL A 83 13.28 -4.63 39.75
CA VAL A 83 12.39 -3.71 39.05
C VAL A 83 10.92 -3.92 39.44
N GLN A 84 10.51 -5.16 39.73
CA GLN A 84 9.13 -5.48 40.11
C GLN A 84 8.80 -4.98 41.53
N ASP A 85 9.73 -5.12 42.48
CA ASP A 85 9.52 -4.66 43.86
C ASP A 85 9.51 -3.14 43.98
N GLU A 86 10.31 -2.42 43.18
CA GLU A 86 10.27 -0.95 43.14
C GLU A 86 8.91 -0.42 42.61
N ALA A 87 8.34 -1.08 41.60
CA ALA A 87 7.02 -0.78 41.08
C ALA A 87 5.91 -1.09 42.11
N LYS A 88 6.03 -2.21 42.84
CA LYS A 88 5.12 -2.61 43.93
C LYS A 88 5.08 -1.57 45.06
N LYS A 89 6.26 -1.10 45.48
CA LYS A 89 6.42 -0.10 46.54
C LYS A 89 5.73 1.22 46.18
N LYS A 90 6.00 1.74 44.98
CA LYS A 90 5.35 2.96 44.44
C LYS A 90 3.83 2.82 44.24
N TRP A 91 3.32 1.60 44.10
CA TRP A 91 1.87 1.34 44.03
C TRP A 91 1.21 1.33 45.42
N GLN A 92 1.87 0.75 46.44
CA GLN A 92 1.36 0.74 47.81
C GLN A 92 1.45 2.11 48.50
N GLU A 93 2.51 2.89 48.26
CA GLU A 93 2.64 4.27 48.78
C GLU A 93 1.48 5.19 48.31
N LYS A 94 0.85 4.89 47.17
CA LYS A 94 -0.33 5.61 46.64
C LYS A 94 -1.68 5.18 47.23
N GLN A 95 -1.73 4.19 48.12
CA GLN A 95 -2.99 3.71 48.74
C GLN A 95 -3.26 4.29 50.15
N VAL A 96 -2.28 4.96 50.78
CA VAL A 96 -2.36 5.34 52.21
C VAL A 96 -3.00 6.72 52.46
N LEU A 97 -3.03 7.61 51.46
CA LEU A 97 -3.61 8.95 51.58
C LEU A 97 -5.06 8.99 51.05
N GLY A 98 -6.01 8.53 51.88
CA GLY A 98 -7.43 8.54 51.57
C GLY A 98 -8.03 9.95 51.53
N GLY A 99 -8.25 10.51 50.35
CA GLY A 99 -8.87 11.82 50.14
C GLY A 99 -9.67 11.88 48.83
N ARG A 100 -10.85 12.51 48.86
CA ARG A 100 -11.81 12.56 47.74
C ARG A 100 -11.20 13.14 46.46
N VAL A 101 -11.22 12.37 45.37
CA VAL A 101 -10.84 12.83 44.02
C VAL A 101 -12.02 13.56 43.37
N TYR A 102 -11.82 14.84 43.04
CA TYR A 102 -12.64 15.62 42.11
C TYR A 102 -11.77 16.69 41.41
N GLU A 103 -12.26 17.21 40.28
CA GLU A 103 -11.78 18.41 39.55
C GLU A 103 -10.52 18.34 38.64
N GLU A 104 -9.42 17.63 38.94
CA GLU A 104 -8.18 17.77 38.12
C GLU A 104 -8.14 17.03 36.75
N ASP A 105 -8.84 15.90 36.57
CA ASP A 105 -8.80 15.15 35.29
C ASP A 105 -9.46 15.89 34.10
N ARG A 106 -10.20 16.98 34.36
CA ARG A 106 -10.84 17.77 33.29
C ARG A 106 -9.83 18.54 32.44
N GLU A 107 -8.75 19.08 33.01
CA GLU A 107 -7.81 19.91 32.26
C GLU A 107 -6.95 19.09 31.28
N VAL A 108 -6.53 17.88 31.67
CA VAL A 108 -5.74 16.98 30.81
C VAL A 108 -6.57 16.48 29.61
N LEU A 109 -7.87 16.27 29.80
CA LEU A 109 -8.81 15.96 28.72
C LEU A 109 -9.15 17.20 27.87
N ALA A 110 -9.34 18.36 28.50
CA ALA A 110 -9.58 19.63 27.79
C ALA A 110 -8.38 20.04 26.92
N ALA A 111 -7.14 19.82 27.37
CA ALA A 111 -5.93 20.07 26.58
C ALA A 111 -5.86 19.17 25.33
N LYS A 112 -6.16 17.87 25.47
CA LYS A 112 -6.14 16.90 24.36
C LYS A 112 -7.26 17.14 23.34
N CYS A 113 -8.47 17.45 23.79
CA CYS A 113 -9.58 17.85 22.92
C CYS A 113 -9.33 19.24 22.31
N GLY A 114 -8.74 20.17 23.07
CA GLY A 114 -8.39 21.52 22.63
C GLY A 114 -7.41 21.51 21.46
N TYR A 115 -6.42 20.63 21.47
CA TYR A 115 -5.47 20.48 20.36
C TYR A 115 -6.16 20.03 19.05
N TRP A 116 -7.08 19.05 19.12
CA TRP A 116 -7.86 18.60 17.96
C TRP A 116 -8.86 19.64 17.47
N VAL A 117 -9.57 20.32 18.37
CA VAL A 117 -10.50 21.41 18.01
C VAL A 117 -9.75 22.63 17.46
N ALA A 118 -8.54 22.92 17.93
CA ALA A 118 -7.68 23.96 17.39
C ALA A 118 -7.13 23.59 15.99
N ALA A 119 -6.74 22.33 15.77
CA ALA A 119 -6.36 21.83 14.44
C ALA A 119 -7.54 21.96 13.46
N LEU A 120 -8.71 21.42 13.81
CA LEU A 120 -9.93 21.50 12.97
C LEU A 120 -10.43 22.95 12.78
N ARG A 121 -10.21 23.87 13.73
CA ARG A 121 -10.50 25.31 13.55
C ARG A 121 -9.49 26.01 12.63
N ARG A 122 -8.20 25.66 12.69
CA ARG A 122 -7.19 26.17 11.74
C ARG A 122 -7.46 25.66 10.32
N GLU A 123 -7.86 24.40 10.19
CA GLU A 123 -8.20 23.77 8.91
C GLU A 123 -9.51 24.31 8.32
N LYS A 124 -10.58 24.47 9.13
CA LYS A 124 -11.83 25.13 8.68
C LYS A 124 -11.61 26.57 8.20
N ARG A 125 -10.69 27.33 8.79
CA ARG A 125 -10.32 28.68 8.30
C ARG A 125 -9.59 28.67 6.95
N SER A 126 -8.99 27.56 6.55
CA SER A 126 -8.42 27.38 5.20
C SER A 126 -9.50 27.05 4.17
N CYS A 127 -10.40 26.10 4.50
CA CYS A 127 -11.43 25.63 3.55
C CYS A 127 -12.53 26.66 3.27
N TYR A 128 -12.88 27.52 4.23
CA TYR A 128 -13.91 28.56 4.03
C TYR A 128 -13.51 29.69 3.05
N GLY A 129 -12.24 29.75 2.63
CA GLY A 129 -11.78 30.69 1.59
C GLY A 129 -11.98 30.20 0.15
N ILE A 130 -12.49 28.98 -0.06
CA ILE A 130 -12.54 28.32 -1.38
C ILE A 130 -13.96 28.20 -1.95
N TYR A 131 -15.01 28.30 -1.11
CA TYR A 131 -16.41 28.22 -1.52
C TYR A 131 -17.17 29.53 -1.25
N GLY A 132 -16.93 30.52 -2.11
CA GLY A 132 -17.75 31.73 -2.25
C GLY A 132 -18.08 31.97 -3.72
N TYR A 133 -19.36 32.08 -4.05
CA TYR A 133 -19.84 32.28 -5.43
C TYR A 133 -19.50 33.68 -5.98
N GLY A 134 -19.20 33.76 -7.27
CA GLY A 134 -19.09 35.04 -7.99
C GLY A 134 -18.45 34.88 -9.36
N ALA A 135 -19.23 34.94 -10.44
CA ALA A 135 -18.71 34.90 -11.80
C ALA A 135 -18.12 36.26 -12.20
N TRP A 136 -16.87 36.28 -12.65
CA TRP A 136 -16.23 37.44 -13.30
C TRP A 136 -15.24 36.99 -14.37
N HIS A 137 -15.27 37.61 -15.55
CA HIS A 137 -14.28 37.39 -16.61
C HIS A 137 -12.92 38.00 -16.22
N GLY A 138 -11.84 37.28 -16.49
CA GLY A 138 -10.48 37.84 -16.43
C GLY A 138 -9.38 36.82 -16.13
N GLU A 139 -8.37 36.77 -16.99
CA GLU A 139 -7.27 35.77 -16.94
C GLU A 139 -6.41 35.83 -15.66
N ARG A 140 -6.47 36.95 -14.93
CA ARG A 140 -5.70 37.18 -13.69
C ARG A 140 -6.12 36.29 -12.50
N GLY A 141 -7.26 35.60 -12.57
CA GLY A 141 -7.69 34.66 -11.52
C GLY A 141 -6.78 33.42 -11.39
N GLY A 142 -6.24 32.93 -12.51
CA GLY A 142 -5.43 31.69 -12.54
C GLY A 142 -4.13 31.80 -11.75
N ASP A 143 -3.46 32.95 -11.80
CA ASP A 143 -2.14 33.11 -11.20
C ASP A 143 -2.15 33.31 -9.69
N ALA A 144 -3.22 33.87 -9.13
CA ALA A 144 -3.44 33.88 -7.69
C ALA A 144 -3.55 32.45 -7.13
N VAL A 145 -4.26 31.55 -7.84
CA VAL A 145 -4.38 30.13 -7.49
C VAL A 145 -3.04 29.42 -7.68
N ARG A 146 -2.38 29.58 -8.83
CA ARG A 146 -1.05 28.98 -9.12
C ARG A 146 0.01 29.43 -8.10
N ALA A 147 0.08 30.70 -7.73
CA ALA A 147 1.01 31.21 -6.73
C ALA A 147 0.68 30.74 -5.30
N SER A 148 -0.59 30.48 -4.98
CA SER A 148 -1.00 29.91 -3.69
C SER A 148 -0.64 28.43 -3.59
N LEU A 149 -0.86 27.66 -4.67
CA LEU A 149 -0.41 26.27 -4.80
C LEU A 149 1.12 26.15 -4.68
N ARG A 150 1.90 26.99 -5.38
CA ARG A 150 3.38 27.02 -5.25
C ARG A 150 3.83 27.31 -3.80
N ARG A 151 3.19 28.25 -3.10
CA ARG A 151 3.50 28.59 -1.70
C ARG A 151 3.04 27.52 -0.68
N ALA A 152 2.14 26.62 -1.08
CA ALA A 152 1.78 25.39 -0.35
C ALA A 152 2.67 24.20 -0.72
N GLN A 153 3.22 24.15 -1.93
CA GLN A 153 4.24 23.18 -2.33
C GLN A 153 5.50 23.38 -1.48
N VAL A 154 6.10 24.58 -1.49
CA VAL A 154 7.35 24.89 -0.76
C VAL A 154 7.25 24.55 0.73
N ARG A 155 6.24 25.08 1.45
CA ARG A 155 6.13 24.91 2.92
C ARG A 155 5.79 23.51 3.42
N HIS A 156 5.52 22.56 2.53
CA HIS A 156 5.36 21.13 2.87
C HIS A 156 6.40 20.21 2.22
N ALA A 157 7.30 20.73 1.37
CA ALA A 157 8.34 19.93 0.72
C ALA A 157 9.31 19.31 1.74
N GLY A 158 9.64 20.03 2.82
CA GLY A 158 10.58 19.61 3.87
C GLY A 158 10.19 18.38 4.70
N ARG A 159 9.10 17.66 4.39
CA ARG A 159 8.73 16.38 5.03
C ARG A 159 8.80 15.14 4.11
N LEU A 160 9.20 15.31 2.85
CA LEU A 160 9.56 14.20 1.94
C LEU A 160 11.06 14.13 1.63
N HIS A 161 11.85 15.13 2.04
CA HIS A 161 13.30 15.18 1.82
C HIS A 161 14.11 14.09 2.55
N ALA A 162 13.53 13.40 3.53
CA ALA A 162 14.24 12.49 4.43
C ALA A 162 14.59 11.10 3.83
N ARG A 163 14.48 10.90 2.51
CA ARG A 163 14.67 9.57 1.89
C ARG A 163 15.20 9.54 0.45
N GLY A 164 16.02 10.51 0.06
CA GLY A 164 16.93 10.41 -1.10
C GLY A 164 16.33 10.45 -2.52
N ALA A 165 15.00 10.50 -2.68
CA ALA A 165 14.39 10.62 -4.01
C ALA A 165 14.67 12.01 -4.63
N PRO A 166 15.00 12.10 -5.94
CA PRO A 166 15.20 13.39 -6.63
C PRO A 166 13.99 14.34 -6.45
N PRO A 167 14.22 15.66 -6.26
CA PRO A 167 13.20 16.61 -5.83
C PRO A 167 12.04 16.74 -6.82
N GLU A 168 12.32 16.60 -8.11
CA GLU A 168 11.31 16.58 -9.18
C GLU A 168 10.38 15.36 -9.09
N ARG A 169 10.95 14.15 -8.98
CA ARG A 169 10.20 12.88 -8.83
C ARG A 169 9.31 12.92 -7.58
N ALA A 170 9.83 13.45 -6.46
CA ALA A 170 9.05 13.67 -5.24
C ALA A 170 7.93 14.71 -5.41
N GLY A 171 8.16 15.76 -6.21
CA GLY A 171 7.16 16.77 -6.57
C GLY A 171 6.01 16.20 -7.40
N ALA A 172 6.33 15.40 -8.43
CA ALA A 172 5.35 14.72 -9.28
C ALA A 172 4.51 13.71 -8.48
N ALA A 173 5.15 12.83 -7.70
CA ALA A 173 4.46 11.86 -6.86
C ALA A 173 3.49 12.53 -5.87
N ARG A 174 3.90 13.65 -5.24
CA ARG A 174 3.03 14.43 -4.36
C ARG A 174 1.83 15.02 -5.09
N LEU A 175 2.01 15.54 -6.31
CA LEU A 175 0.92 16.09 -7.12
C LEU A 175 -0.12 15.02 -7.47
N TYR A 176 0.35 13.84 -7.89
CA TYR A 176 -0.52 12.70 -8.18
C TYR A 176 -1.34 12.30 -6.95
N VAL A 177 -0.67 12.05 -5.81
CA VAL A 177 -1.30 11.63 -4.54
C VAL A 177 -2.36 12.63 -4.04
N VAL A 178 -2.16 13.94 -4.21
CA VAL A 178 -3.18 14.95 -3.84
C VAL A 178 -4.48 14.76 -4.64
N GLY A 179 -4.40 14.43 -5.93
CA GLY A 179 -5.57 14.11 -6.75
C GLY A 179 -6.22 12.75 -6.45
N LEU A 180 -5.54 11.85 -5.72
CA LEU A 180 -6.09 10.57 -5.24
C LEU A 180 -6.85 10.70 -3.90
N ILE A 181 -6.78 11.84 -3.19
CA ILE A 181 -7.47 12.01 -1.90
C ILE A 181 -8.99 11.72 -2.00
N PRO A 182 -9.73 12.17 -3.03
CA PRO A 182 -11.16 11.84 -3.16
C PRO A 182 -11.43 10.34 -3.40
N GLN A 183 -10.49 9.60 -4.02
CA GLN A 183 -10.59 8.15 -4.25
C GLN A 183 -10.59 7.35 -2.95
N ILE A 184 -9.90 7.83 -1.90
CA ILE A 184 -9.89 7.16 -0.58
C ILE A 184 -11.31 7.15 0.02
N PHE A 185 -12.05 8.25 -0.12
CA PHE A 185 -13.45 8.33 0.31
C PHE A 185 -14.38 7.52 -0.59
N ALA A 186 -14.13 7.48 -1.91
CA ALA A 186 -14.86 6.60 -2.82
C ALA A 186 -14.66 5.11 -2.46
N TYR A 187 -13.44 4.68 -2.11
CA TYR A 187 -13.16 3.34 -1.62
C TYR A 187 -13.90 3.02 -0.30
N ALA A 188 -13.91 3.96 0.64
CA ALA A 188 -14.63 3.79 1.91
C ALA A 188 -16.15 3.56 1.72
N ALA A 189 -16.75 4.12 0.66
CA ALA A 189 -18.14 3.83 0.28
C ALA A 189 -18.29 2.56 -0.59
N ASN A 190 -17.39 2.37 -1.56
CA ASN A 190 -17.43 1.27 -2.53
C ASN A 190 -17.28 -0.11 -1.87
N PHE A 191 -16.37 -0.29 -0.91
CA PHE A 191 -16.15 -1.62 -0.33
C PHE A 191 -17.37 -2.16 0.45
N PRO A 192 -18.05 -1.36 1.32
CA PRO A 192 -19.33 -1.75 1.90
C PRO A 192 -20.43 -2.03 0.87
N ILE A 193 -20.57 -1.16 -0.15
CA ILE A 193 -21.56 -1.33 -1.24
C ILE A 193 -21.33 -2.63 -2.00
N GLN A 194 -20.10 -2.92 -2.40
CA GLN A 194 -19.75 -4.18 -3.06
C GLN A 194 -19.99 -5.37 -2.14
N LYS A 195 -19.67 -5.29 -0.83
CA LYS A 195 -19.90 -6.41 0.10
C LYS A 195 -21.38 -6.67 0.37
N PHE A 196 -22.22 -5.63 0.42
CA PHE A 196 -23.68 -5.77 0.49
C PHE A 196 -24.24 -6.54 -0.71
N LEU A 197 -23.82 -6.19 -1.93
CA LEU A 197 -24.23 -6.86 -3.17
C LEU A 197 -23.65 -8.29 -3.27
N GLN A 198 -22.35 -8.46 -2.98
CA GLN A 198 -21.64 -9.75 -3.01
C GLN A 198 -22.23 -10.76 -2.03
N ALA A 199 -22.57 -10.38 -0.79
CA ALA A 199 -23.18 -11.28 0.19
C ALA A 199 -24.50 -11.89 -0.31
N GLN A 200 -25.26 -11.12 -1.10
CA GLN A 200 -26.51 -11.56 -1.74
C GLN A 200 -26.29 -12.29 -3.08
N SER A 201 -25.03 -12.57 -3.46
CA SER A 201 -24.62 -13.09 -4.77
C SER A 201 -25.00 -12.21 -5.97
N ILE A 202 -25.28 -10.92 -5.76
CA ILE A 202 -25.66 -9.95 -6.79
C ILE A 202 -24.39 -9.32 -7.39
N VAL A 203 -23.64 -10.09 -8.19
CA VAL A 203 -22.32 -9.66 -8.70
C VAL A 203 -22.35 -9.01 -10.10
N ALA A 204 -23.33 -9.36 -10.93
CA ALA A 204 -23.39 -8.89 -12.32
C ALA A 204 -23.53 -7.35 -12.47
N PRO A 205 -24.35 -6.63 -11.66
CA PRO A 205 -24.45 -5.16 -11.76
C PRO A 205 -23.10 -4.47 -11.52
N SER A 206 -22.37 -4.87 -10.49
CA SER A 206 -21.03 -4.34 -10.19
C SER A 206 -20.05 -4.58 -11.33
N ALA A 207 -20.12 -5.73 -12.00
CA ALA A 207 -19.28 -6.04 -13.17
C ALA A 207 -19.61 -5.13 -14.37
N TYR A 208 -20.88 -5.00 -14.74
CA TYR A 208 -21.29 -4.14 -15.86
C TYR A 208 -21.00 -2.66 -15.59
N ILE A 209 -21.26 -2.17 -14.36
CA ILE A 209 -20.93 -0.81 -13.95
C ILE A 209 -19.42 -0.55 -14.02
N SER A 210 -18.60 -1.51 -13.58
CA SER A 210 -17.13 -1.37 -13.65
C SER A 210 -16.63 -1.36 -15.09
N ALA A 211 -17.17 -2.21 -15.97
CA ALA A 211 -16.81 -2.25 -17.39
C ALA A 211 -17.21 -0.96 -18.13
N ALA A 212 -18.43 -0.47 -17.91
CA ALA A 212 -18.89 0.80 -18.48
C ALA A 212 -18.06 1.99 -17.95
N THR A 213 -17.72 1.99 -16.65
CA THR A 213 -16.90 3.05 -16.07
C THR A 213 -15.43 2.98 -16.52
N LEU A 214 -14.90 1.81 -16.90
CA LEU A 214 -13.57 1.69 -17.51
C LEU A 214 -13.52 2.38 -18.89
N VAL A 215 -14.54 2.17 -19.73
CA VAL A 215 -14.65 2.86 -21.03
C VAL A 215 -14.77 4.38 -20.84
N LEU A 216 -15.60 4.82 -19.89
CA LEU A 216 -15.73 6.23 -19.52
C LEU A 216 -14.41 6.80 -18.98
N HIS A 217 -13.68 6.05 -18.15
CA HIS A 217 -12.39 6.44 -17.59
C HIS A 217 -11.35 6.69 -18.69
N VAL A 218 -11.24 5.79 -19.68
CA VAL A 218 -10.30 5.97 -20.80
C VAL A 218 -10.62 7.24 -21.59
N ALA A 219 -11.90 7.48 -21.92
CA ALA A 219 -12.32 8.67 -22.65
C ALA A 219 -12.09 9.98 -21.85
N LEU A 220 -12.42 9.99 -20.56
CA LEU A 220 -12.22 11.16 -19.69
C LEU A 220 -10.73 11.41 -19.40
N SER A 221 -9.91 10.38 -19.23
CA SER A 221 -8.47 10.51 -19.01
C SER A 221 -7.77 11.05 -20.26
N TRP A 222 -8.17 10.58 -21.46
CA TRP A 222 -7.68 11.14 -22.72
C TRP A 222 -8.04 12.63 -22.86
N LEU A 223 -9.29 13.00 -22.55
CA LEU A 223 -9.75 14.39 -22.59
C LEU A 223 -8.97 15.27 -21.59
N ALA A 224 -8.86 14.84 -20.33
CA ALA A 224 -8.21 15.59 -19.26
C ALA A 224 -6.70 15.79 -19.49
N VAL A 225 -6.00 14.75 -19.95
CA VAL A 225 -4.55 14.80 -20.16
C VAL A 225 -4.20 15.49 -21.48
N TYR A 226 -4.73 15.02 -22.62
CA TYR A 226 -4.28 15.46 -23.95
C TYR A 226 -5.04 16.66 -24.53
N LYS A 227 -6.29 16.92 -24.11
CA LYS A 227 -7.10 18.04 -24.65
C LYS A 227 -7.25 19.20 -23.69
N LEU A 228 -7.28 18.94 -22.38
CA LEU A 228 -7.37 19.98 -21.34
C LEU A 228 -6.02 20.30 -20.69
N GLY A 229 -4.95 19.56 -21.01
CA GLY A 229 -3.60 19.83 -20.51
C GLY A 229 -3.42 19.71 -18.99
N LEU A 230 -4.33 19.00 -18.30
CA LEU A 230 -4.33 18.90 -16.83
C LEU A 230 -3.24 17.97 -16.29
N GLY A 231 -2.55 17.24 -17.19
CA GLY A 231 -1.39 16.42 -16.89
C GLY A 231 -1.61 15.41 -15.76
N LEU A 232 -0.59 15.22 -14.93
CA LEU A 232 -0.58 14.23 -13.85
C LEU A 232 -1.67 14.45 -12.79
N LEU A 233 -2.06 15.71 -12.51
CA LEU A 233 -3.17 16.03 -11.61
C LEU A 233 -4.52 15.69 -12.25
N GLY A 234 -4.67 15.94 -13.56
CA GLY A 234 -5.84 15.52 -14.32
C GLY A 234 -6.05 14.00 -14.27
N ALA A 235 -4.98 13.23 -14.47
CA ALA A 235 -5.03 11.77 -14.41
C ALA A 235 -5.54 11.23 -13.06
N SER A 236 -4.99 11.68 -11.92
CA SER A 236 -5.46 11.23 -10.60
C SER A 236 -6.86 11.74 -10.24
N LEU A 237 -7.24 12.96 -10.67
CA LEU A 237 -8.59 13.47 -10.48
C LEU A 237 -9.65 12.72 -11.30
N ILE A 238 -9.35 12.33 -12.54
CA ILE A 238 -10.27 11.49 -13.34
C ILE A 238 -10.35 10.07 -12.78
N LEU A 239 -9.25 9.50 -12.26
CA LEU A 239 -9.29 8.22 -11.55
C LEU A 239 -10.20 8.31 -10.31
N SER A 240 -10.01 9.34 -9.48
CA SER A 240 -10.90 9.66 -8.34
C SER A 240 -12.37 9.78 -8.75
N LEU A 241 -12.66 10.53 -9.82
CA LEU A 241 -14.02 10.71 -10.35
C LEU A 241 -14.63 9.37 -10.81
N SER A 242 -13.84 8.52 -11.46
CA SER A 242 -14.30 7.22 -11.97
C SER A 242 -14.73 6.29 -10.83
N TRP A 243 -14.01 6.30 -9.70
CA TRP A 243 -14.43 5.57 -8.50
C TRP A 243 -15.72 6.14 -7.88
N TRP A 244 -15.94 7.46 -7.92
CA TRP A 244 -17.20 8.06 -7.51
C TRP A 244 -18.38 7.72 -8.44
N VAL A 245 -18.15 7.58 -9.74
CA VAL A 245 -19.16 7.06 -10.69
C VAL A 245 -19.55 5.62 -10.34
N ILE A 246 -18.57 4.75 -10.04
CA ILE A 246 -18.82 3.37 -9.59
C ILE A 246 -19.63 3.33 -8.29
N VAL A 247 -19.32 4.20 -7.32
CA VAL A 247 -20.09 4.33 -6.06
C VAL A 247 -21.52 4.77 -6.34
N ALA A 248 -21.72 5.85 -7.10
CA ALA A 248 -23.04 6.41 -7.39
C ALA A 248 -23.92 5.41 -8.15
N ALA A 249 -23.39 4.74 -9.17
CA ALA A 249 -24.13 3.77 -9.98
C ALA A 249 -24.51 2.51 -9.18
N GLN A 250 -23.61 1.97 -8.35
CA GLN A 250 -23.94 0.82 -7.50
C GLN A 250 -24.91 1.18 -6.37
N PHE A 251 -24.80 2.38 -5.79
CA PHE A 251 -25.78 2.85 -4.80
C PHE A 251 -27.16 3.07 -5.42
N ALA A 252 -27.23 3.67 -6.61
CA ALA A 252 -28.48 3.81 -7.36
C ALA A 252 -29.11 2.44 -7.66
N TYR A 253 -28.31 1.43 -8.04
CA TYR A 253 -28.81 0.06 -8.21
C TYR A 253 -29.42 -0.52 -6.92
N ILE A 254 -28.77 -0.34 -5.76
CA ILE A 254 -29.28 -0.80 -4.45
C ILE A 254 -30.62 -0.14 -4.11
N VAL A 255 -30.78 1.15 -4.40
CA VAL A 255 -31.99 1.91 -4.06
C VAL A 255 -33.16 1.62 -5.03
N VAL A 256 -32.87 1.34 -6.31
CA VAL A 256 -33.89 1.18 -7.36
C VAL A 256 -34.26 -0.29 -7.63
N SER A 257 -33.40 -1.26 -7.31
CA SER A 257 -33.68 -2.67 -7.63
C SER A 257 -34.52 -3.40 -6.58
N ASP A 258 -35.64 -3.99 -7.00
CA ASP A 258 -36.50 -4.88 -6.19
C ASP A 258 -35.72 -6.01 -5.49
N ARG A 259 -34.60 -6.45 -6.08
CA ARG A 259 -33.74 -7.49 -5.48
C ARG A 259 -33.08 -7.05 -4.17
N CYS A 260 -32.89 -5.75 -3.97
CA CYS A 260 -32.35 -5.18 -2.74
C CYS A 260 -33.44 -4.64 -1.79
N ALA A 261 -34.71 -4.56 -2.23
CA ALA A 261 -35.80 -3.99 -1.42
C ALA A 261 -36.07 -4.72 -0.09
N ARG A 262 -35.68 -6.00 0.04
CA ARG A 262 -35.78 -6.76 1.31
C ARG A 262 -34.59 -6.58 2.26
N THR A 263 -33.48 -6.03 1.78
CA THR A 263 -32.20 -5.94 2.53
C THR A 263 -31.73 -4.50 2.72
N TRP A 264 -32.20 -3.57 1.88
CA TRP A 264 -31.99 -2.13 2.01
C TRP A 264 -33.23 -1.47 2.63
N ALA A 265 -33.24 -1.34 3.96
CA ALA A 265 -34.31 -0.65 4.71
C ALA A 265 -34.12 0.88 4.82
N GLY A 266 -33.29 1.47 3.96
CA GLY A 266 -32.89 2.88 4.03
C GLY A 266 -31.91 3.19 5.18
N PHE A 267 -31.64 4.48 5.38
CA PHE A 267 -30.72 4.94 6.43
C PHE A 267 -31.38 4.91 7.82
N SER A 268 -30.66 4.38 8.81
CA SER A 268 -31.12 4.31 10.20
C SER A 268 -29.96 4.44 11.18
N CYS A 269 -30.18 5.09 12.33
CA CYS A 269 -29.20 5.15 13.42
C CYS A 269 -28.83 3.77 13.97
N ARG A 270 -29.61 2.71 13.69
CA ARG A 270 -29.25 1.31 13.97
C ARG A 270 -27.92 0.89 13.31
N ALA A 271 -27.51 1.54 12.21
CA ALA A 271 -26.23 1.28 11.55
C ALA A 271 -24.98 1.62 12.41
N PHE A 272 -25.15 2.37 13.51
CA PHE A 272 -24.06 2.66 14.46
C PHE A 272 -24.00 1.64 15.61
N SER A 273 -24.90 0.65 15.66
CA SER A 273 -24.84 -0.43 16.66
C SER A 273 -23.77 -1.48 16.31
N GLY A 274 -23.15 -2.07 17.34
CA GLY A 274 -22.11 -3.12 17.17
C GLY A 274 -20.81 -2.70 16.47
N LEU A 275 -20.62 -1.41 16.18
CA LEU A 275 -19.41 -0.87 15.55
C LEU A 275 -18.07 -1.36 16.17
N PRO A 276 -17.90 -1.50 17.51
CA PRO A 276 -16.65 -2.01 18.07
C PRO A 276 -16.27 -3.42 17.61
N GLU A 277 -17.25 -4.29 17.37
CA GLU A 277 -17.02 -5.67 16.93
C GLU A 277 -16.78 -5.76 15.42
N PHE A 278 -17.50 -4.94 14.64
CA PHE A 278 -17.17 -4.72 13.23
C PHE A 278 -15.74 -4.20 13.08
N LEU A 279 -15.36 -3.14 13.81
CA LEU A 279 -14.02 -2.58 13.79
C LEU A 279 -12.95 -3.59 14.20
N LYS A 280 -13.20 -4.44 15.20
CA LYS A 280 -12.26 -5.52 15.59
C LYS A 280 -12.04 -6.53 14.46
N LEU A 281 -13.10 -6.96 13.78
CA LEU A 281 -13.02 -7.92 12.67
C LEU A 281 -12.39 -7.30 11.41
N SER A 282 -12.75 -6.05 11.10
CA SER A 282 -12.18 -5.28 10.00
C SER A 282 -10.71 -4.94 10.24
N ALA A 283 -10.30 -4.61 11.46
CA ALA A 283 -8.89 -4.36 11.79
C ALA A 283 -8.03 -5.63 11.62
N ALA A 284 -8.51 -6.80 12.07
CA ALA A 284 -7.83 -8.07 11.81
C ALA A 284 -7.72 -8.38 10.31
N SER A 285 -8.79 -8.12 9.54
CA SER A 285 -8.79 -8.26 8.08
C SER A 285 -7.82 -7.30 7.38
N ALA A 286 -7.76 -6.05 7.84
CA ALA A 286 -6.87 -5.03 7.30
C ALA A 286 -5.40 -5.35 7.62
N VAL A 287 -5.08 -5.79 8.84
CA VAL A 287 -3.72 -6.22 9.21
C VAL A 287 -3.28 -7.42 8.36
N MET A 288 -4.15 -8.42 8.17
CA MET A 288 -3.88 -9.59 7.31
C MET A 288 -3.50 -9.17 5.87
N LEU A 289 -4.29 -8.30 5.24
CA LEU A 289 -4.08 -7.80 3.87
C LEU A 289 -2.92 -6.80 3.76
N CYS A 290 -2.68 -5.97 4.78
CA CYS A 290 -1.52 -5.08 4.83
C CYS A 290 -0.22 -5.88 4.97
N LEU A 291 -0.20 -6.94 5.77
CA LEU A 291 0.97 -7.83 5.89
C LEU A 291 1.28 -8.54 4.55
N GLU A 292 0.26 -8.96 3.81
CA GLU A 292 0.39 -9.50 2.44
C GLU A 292 0.92 -8.42 1.48
N THR A 293 0.31 -7.23 1.44
CA THR A 293 0.68 -6.16 0.51
C THR A 293 2.08 -5.60 0.79
N TRP A 294 2.42 -5.36 2.06
CA TRP A 294 3.71 -4.80 2.46
C TRP A 294 4.86 -5.79 2.29
N TYR A 295 4.60 -7.11 2.30
CA TYR A 295 5.63 -8.11 2.05
C TYR A 295 6.26 -7.94 0.66
N PHE A 296 5.44 -7.84 -0.39
CA PHE A 296 5.90 -7.53 -1.74
C PHE A 296 6.70 -6.22 -1.81
N GLN A 297 6.24 -5.17 -1.11
CA GLN A 297 6.93 -3.87 -1.09
C GLN A 297 8.28 -3.94 -0.35
N VAL A 298 8.37 -4.69 0.75
CA VAL A 298 9.64 -4.94 1.45
C VAL A 298 10.59 -5.74 0.56
N THR A 299 10.12 -6.79 -0.12
CA THR A 299 10.92 -7.57 -1.08
C THR A 299 11.51 -6.68 -2.19
N VAL A 300 10.74 -5.76 -2.77
CA VAL A 300 11.23 -4.80 -3.78
C VAL A 300 12.23 -3.80 -3.18
N LEU A 301 11.95 -3.25 -2.00
CA LEU A 301 12.86 -2.32 -1.31
C LEU A 301 14.20 -2.97 -0.93
N VAL A 302 14.21 -4.26 -0.58
CA VAL A 302 15.42 -5.03 -0.30
C VAL A 302 16.19 -5.33 -1.60
N ALA A 303 15.52 -5.61 -2.71
CA ALA A 303 16.18 -5.79 -4.00
C ALA A 303 16.88 -4.51 -4.51
N GLY A 304 16.36 -3.33 -4.16
CA GLY A 304 17.02 -2.04 -4.42
C GLY A 304 18.32 -1.80 -3.64
N LEU A 305 18.77 -2.75 -2.81
CA LEU A 305 20.06 -2.74 -2.10
C LEU A 305 21.10 -3.70 -2.71
N LEU A 306 20.78 -4.35 -3.84
CA LEU A 306 21.71 -5.20 -4.59
C LEU A 306 22.81 -4.39 -5.29
N LYS A 307 23.87 -5.08 -5.72
CA LYS A 307 25.03 -4.52 -6.44
C LYS A 307 24.61 -3.83 -7.75
N ASP A 308 23.70 -4.47 -8.49
CA ASP A 308 23.17 -4.00 -9.78
C ASP A 308 21.66 -3.69 -9.65
N PRO A 309 21.28 -2.60 -8.93
CA PRO A 309 19.91 -2.39 -8.49
C PRO A 309 18.94 -2.07 -9.63
N GLU A 310 19.42 -1.53 -10.75
CA GLU A 310 18.60 -1.12 -11.89
C GLU A 310 17.99 -2.33 -12.61
N ILE A 311 18.82 -3.23 -13.16
CA ILE A 311 18.37 -4.47 -13.80
C ILE A 311 17.57 -5.35 -12.82
N ALA A 312 17.96 -5.38 -11.54
CA ALA A 312 17.25 -6.12 -10.50
C ALA A 312 15.85 -5.56 -10.21
N LEU A 313 15.71 -4.24 -10.07
CA LEU A 313 14.41 -3.59 -9.82
C LEU A 313 13.50 -3.64 -11.04
N ASP A 314 14.02 -3.43 -12.25
CA ASP A 314 13.22 -3.43 -13.48
C ASP A 314 12.69 -4.83 -13.80
N SER A 315 13.54 -5.86 -13.72
CA SER A 315 13.10 -7.24 -13.93
C SER A 315 12.07 -7.70 -12.88
N LEU A 316 12.27 -7.32 -11.61
CA LEU A 316 11.26 -7.50 -10.56
C LEU A 316 9.99 -6.71 -10.84
N ALA A 317 10.07 -5.46 -11.30
CA ALA A 317 8.90 -4.63 -11.59
C ALA A 317 8.05 -5.23 -12.71
N VAL A 318 8.67 -5.78 -13.76
CA VAL A 318 7.96 -6.51 -14.83
C VAL A 318 7.31 -7.79 -14.29
N CYS A 319 8.05 -8.65 -13.57
CA CYS A 319 7.48 -9.87 -12.98
C CYS A 319 6.35 -9.58 -11.98
N MET A 320 6.50 -8.56 -11.13
CA MET A 320 5.46 -8.11 -10.20
C MET A 320 4.25 -7.50 -10.91
N SER A 321 4.43 -6.80 -12.03
CA SER A 321 3.33 -6.25 -12.82
C SER A 321 2.48 -7.36 -13.43
N ILE A 322 3.12 -8.36 -14.04
CA ILE A 322 2.45 -9.56 -14.58
C ILE A 322 1.74 -10.32 -13.45
N SER A 323 2.44 -10.56 -12.34
CA SER A 323 1.86 -11.19 -11.14
C SER A 323 0.63 -10.43 -10.63
N GLY A 324 0.69 -9.10 -10.59
CA GLY A 324 -0.41 -8.22 -10.15
C GLY A 324 -1.64 -8.30 -11.05
N TRP A 325 -1.46 -8.37 -12.37
CA TRP A 325 -2.59 -8.58 -13.31
C TRP A 325 -3.25 -9.94 -13.08
N VAL A 326 -2.47 -11.01 -12.93
CA VAL A 326 -3.00 -12.36 -12.67
C VAL A 326 -3.65 -12.46 -11.30
N PHE A 327 -3.09 -11.80 -10.28
CA PHE A 327 -3.62 -11.77 -8.91
C PHE A 327 -5.04 -11.20 -8.81
N MET A 328 -5.46 -10.34 -9.74
CA MET A 328 -6.86 -9.85 -9.79
C MET A 328 -7.87 -10.98 -10.03
N VAL A 329 -7.48 -12.05 -10.74
CA VAL A 329 -8.29 -13.28 -10.90
C VAL A 329 -8.43 -13.99 -9.54
N SER A 330 -7.32 -14.11 -8.81
CA SER A 330 -7.27 -14.70 -7.47
C SER A 330 -8.06 -13.90 -6.43
N VAL A 331 -8.09 -12.56 -6.53
CA VAL A 331 -8.95 -11.69 -5.71
C VAL A 331 -10.43 -11.93 -6.02
N GLY A 332 -10.78 -12.22 -7.28
CA GLY A 332 -12.12 -12.69 -7.66
C GLY A 332 -12.50 -14.00 -6.96
N PHE A 333 -11.61 -15.00 -6.96
CA PHE A 333 -11.84 -16.27 -6.27
C PHE A 333 -11.82 -16.14 -4.73
N ASN A 334 -11.00 -15.26 -4.15
CA ASN A 334 -11.04 -14.89 -2.72
C ASN A 334 -12.45 -14.39 -2.32
N ALA A 335 -12.99 -13.43 -3.09
CA ALA A 335 -14.31 -12.87 -2.83
C ALA A 335 -15.42 -13.93 -2.99
N ALA A 336 -15.34 -14.78 -4.01
CA ALA A 336 -16.29 -15.86 -4.25
C ALA A 336 -16.26 -16.92 -3.14
N ALA A 337 -15.07 -17.35 -2.70
CA ALA A 337 -14.89 -18.27 -1.58
C ALA A 337 -15.45 -17.69 -0.28
N SER A 338 -15.12 -16.43 0.02
CA SER A 338 -15.59 -15.72 1.21
C SER A 338 -17.11 -15.69 1.29
N VAL A 339 -17.80 -15.26 0.22
CA VAL A 339 -19.26 -15.22 0.14
C VAL A 339 -19.88 -16.61 0.26
N ARG A 340 -19.38 -17.60 -0.50
CA ARG A 340 -19.95 -18.95 -0.49
C ARG A 340 -19.83 -19.60 0.88
N VAL A 341 -18.65 -19.53 1.50
CA VAL A 341 -18.42 -20.14 2.80
C VAL A 341 -19.21 -19.42 3.90
N SER A 342 -19.25 -18.08 3.92
CA SER A 342 -20.04 -17.36 4.94
C SER A 342 -21.53 -17.67 4.84
N ASN A 343 -22.07 -17.79 3.62
CA ASN A 343 -23.49 -18.04 3.40
C ASN A 343 -23.88 -19.48 3.78
N GLU A 344 -23.09 -20.49 3.39
CA GLU A 344 -23.38 -21.88 3.80
C GLU A 344 -23.18 -22.11 5.30
N LEU A 345 -22.19 -21.44 5.93
CA LEU A 345 -22.03 -21.46 7.38
C LEU A 345 -23.22 -20.79 8.10
N GLY A 346 -23.70 -19.66 7.60
CA GLY A 346 -24.86 -18.93 8.14
C GLY A 346 -26.17 -19.70 7.97
N ALA A 347 -26.37 -20.36 6.83
CA ALA A 347 -27.49 -21.29 6.60
C ALA A 347 -27.40 -22.54 7.49
N GLY A 348 -26.20 -22.88 7.98
CA GLY A 348 -25.95 -24.04 8.83
C GLY A 348 -25.70 -25.34 8.06
N ASN A 349 -25.14 -25.24 6.85
CA ASN A 349 -24.85 -26.33 5.93
C ASN A 349 -23.35 -26.70 5.95
N PRO A 350 -22.83 -27.44 6.95
CA PRO A 350 -21.39 -27.69 7.09
C PRO A 350 -20.80 -28.44 5.88
N ARG A 351 -21.59 -29.36 5.29
CA ARG A 351 -21.21 -30.11 4.08
C ARG A 351 -21.10 -29.21 2.84
N ALA A 352 -21.99 -28.22 2.69
CA ALA A 352 -21.99 -27.30 1.55
C ALA A 352 -20.87 -26.25 1.65
N ALA A 353 -20.54 -25.79 2.87
CA ALA A 353 -19.36 -24.97 3.12
C ALA A 353 -18.08 -25.72 2.72
N ALA A 354 -17.88 -26.95 3.22
CA ALA A 354 -16.74 -27.80 2.88
C ALA A 354 -16.64 -28.14 1.38
N PHE A 355 -17.79 -28.34 0.71
CA PHE A 355 -17.84 -28.56 -0.74
C PHE A 355 -17.48 -27.29 -1.52
N SER A 356 -17.99 -26.12 -1.11
CA SER A 356 -17.68 -24.83 -1.73
C SER A 356 -16.18 -24.53 -1.70
N VAL A 357 -15.50 -24.80 -0.57
CA VAL A 357 -14.03 -24.68 -0.48
C VAL A 357 -13.35 -25.54 -1.53
N LYS A 358 -13.70 -26.82 -1.65
CA LYS A 358 -13.08 -27.74 -2.61
C LYS A 358 -13.25 -27.26 -4.05
N VAL A 359 -14.46 -26.83 -4.42
CA VAL A 359 -14.79 -26.39 -5.79
C VAL A 359 -14.10 -25.07 -6.15
N VAL A 360 -14.10 -24.07 -5.26
CA VAL A 360 -13.47 -22.78 -5.57
C VAL A 360 -11.95 -22.91 -5.61
N THR A 361 -11.34 -23.69 -4.71
CA THR A 361 -9.89 -23.92 -4.72
C THR A 361 -9.44 -24.75 -5.94
N SER A 362 -10.18 -25.79 -6.34
CA SER A 362 -9.81 -26.56 -7.54
C SER A 362 -9.96 -25.76 -8.84
N LEU A 363 -11.04 -24.98 -8.97
CA LEU A 363 -11.26 -24.10 -10.12
C LEU A 363 -10.20 -23.00 -10.22
N SER A 364 -9.86 -22.36 -9.09
CA SER A 364 -8.82 -21.32 -9.04
C SER A 364 -7.43 -21.89 -9.35
N LEU A 365 -7.08 -23.06 -8.80
CA LEU A 365 -5.83 -23.75 -9.11
C LEU A 365 -5.75 -24.15 -10.59
N MET A 366 -6.84 -24.64 -11.19
CA MET A 366 -6.89 -24.98 -12.61
C MET A 366 -6.65 -23.74 -13.49
N VAL A 367 -7.31 -22.62 -13.20
CA VAL A 367 -7.11 -21.36 -13.93
C VAL A 367 -5.69 -20.83 -13.75
N ALA A 368 -5.15 -20.85 -12.52
CA ALA A 368 -3.78 -20.43 -12.25
C ALA A 368 -2.74 -21.31 -12.95
N ALA A 369 -2.94 -22.63 -13.01
CA ALA A 369 -2.06 -23.54 -13.73
C ALA A 369 -2.06 -23.29 -15.25
N ILE A 370 -3.22 -22.99 -15.84
CA ILE A 370 -3.34 -22.60 -17.26
C ILE A 370 -2.59 -21.29 -17.51
N ILE A 371 -2.79 -20.28 -16.66
CA ILE A 371 -2.10 -18.98 -16.81
C ILE A 371 -0.59 -19.13 -16.61
N ALA A 372 -0.13 -19.91 -15.63
CA ALA A 372 1.28 -20.21 -15.42
C ALA A 372 1.92 -20.94 -16.61
N ALA A 373 1.20 -21.88 -17.23
CA ALA A 373 1.65 -22.54 -18.46
C ALA A 373 1.78 -21.55 -19.64
N VAL A 374 0.80 -20.67 -19.85
CA VAL A 374 0.87 -19.63 -20.89
C VAL A 374 2.04 -18.67 -20.64
N VAL A 375 2.24 -18.22 -19.39
CA VAL A 375 3.36 -17.37 -18.99
C VAL A 375 4.72 -18.06 -19.22
N MET A 376 4.82 -19.37 -18.94
CA MET A 376 6.03 -20.16 -19.25
C MET A 376 6.28 -20.30 -20.75
N CYS A 377 5.24 -20.55 -21.56
CA CYS A 377 5.37 -20.63 -23.02
C CYS A 377 5.76 -19.29 -23.66
N LEU A 378 5.43 -18.16 -23.02
CA LEU A 378 5.73 -16.81 -23.50
C LEU A 378 6.93 -16.15 -22.80
N ARG A 379 7.65 -16.87 -21.92
CA ARG A 379 8.71 -16.32 -21.05
C ARG A 379 9.75 -15.43 -21.76
N ASP A 380 10.12 -15.81 -22.99
CA ASP A 380 11.16 -15.15 -23.78
C ASP A 380 10.64 -13.95 -24.60
N TYR A 381 9.33 -13.70 -24.57
CA TYR A 381 8.65 -12.61 -25.30
C TYR A 381 7.86 -11.65 -24.40
N LEU A 382 7.39 -12.13 -23.24
CA LEU A 382 6.47 -11.41 -22.34
C LEU A 382 7.03 -10.10 -21.78
N SER A 383 8.35 -9.98 -21.69
CA SER A 383 9.08 -8.79 -21.25
C SER A 383 9.03 -7.63 -22.26
N TYR A 384 8.99 -7.90 -23.57
CA TYR A 384 9.00 -6.85 -24.60
C TYR A 384 7.71 -6.02 -24.66
N VAL A 385 6.68 -6.41 -23.90
CA VAL A 385 5.47 -5.61 -23.65
C VAL A 385 5.76 -4.43 -22.69
N PHE A 386 6.84 -4.52 -21.90
CA PHE A 386 7.19 -3.56 -20.85
C PHE A 386 8.52 -2.83 -21.07
N THR A 387 9.47 -3.43 -21.78
CA THR A 387 10.82 -2.87 -22.00
C THR A 387 11.36 -3.22 -23.38
N GLN A 388 12.22 -2.35 -23.94
CA GLN A 388 12.97 -2.62 -25.17
C GLN A 388 14.43 -3.03 -24.90
N GLY A 389 14.81 -3.27 -23.63
CA GLY A 389 16.18 -3.60 -23.25
C GLY A 389 16.42 -5.10 -23.07
N GLU A 390 17.26 -5.70 -23.92
CA GLU A 390 17.60 -7.13 -23.92
C GLU A 390 18.14 -7.67 -22.58
N GLU A 391 18.76 -6.83 -21.75
CA GLU A 391 19.25 -7.25 -20.42
C GLU A 391 18.12 -7.48 -19.43
N VAL A 392 17.19 -6.52 -19.32
CA VAL A 392 15.97 -6.68 -18.52
C VAL A 392 15.09 -7.79 -19.12
N ALA A 393 15.01 -7.91 -20.44
CA ALA A 393 14.25 -8.98 -21.10
C ALA A 393 14.80 -10.38 -20.78
N ARG A 394 16.13 -10.57 -20.83
CA ARG A 394 16.80 -11.81 -20.42
C ARG A 394 16.60 -12.10 -18.92
N ALA A 395 16.74 -11.08 -18.06
CA ALA A 395 16.50 -11.22 -16.63
C ALA A 395 15.08 -11.69 -16.34
N VAL A 396 14.06 -11.07 -16.95
CA VAL A 396 12.65 -11.47 -16.80
C VAL A 396 12.39 -12.90 -17.31
N SER A 397 12.92 -13.30 -18.47
CA SER A 397 12.78 -14.69 -18.94
C SER A 397 13.37 -15.68 -17.91
N SER A 398 14.57 -15.40 -17.40
CA SER A 398 15.24 -16.24 -16.40
C SER A 398 14.48 -16.30 -15.05
N MET A 399 13.75 -15.24 -14.68
CA MET A 399 12.89 -15.20 -13.49
C MET A 399 11.48 -15.77 -13.72
N THR A 400 11.05 -15.97 -14.96
CA THR A 400 9.69 -16.43 -15.30
C THR A 400 9.32 -17.80 -14.69
N PRO A 401 10.22 -18.79 -14.52
CA PRO A 401 9.91 -20.01 -13.75
C PRO A 401 9.46 -19.74 -12.30
N LEU A 402 10.08 -18.76 -11.63
CA LEU A 402 9.69 -18.33 -10.29
C LEU A 402 8.35 -17.59 -10.29
N LEU A 403 8.09 -16.79 -11.34
CA LEU A 403 6.80 -16.13 -11.55
C LEU A 403 5.67 -17.15 -11.80
N ALA A 404 5.93 -18.21 -12.56
CA ALA A 404 4.97 -19.29 -12.80
C ALA A 404 4.61 -20.04 -11.50
N VAL A 405 5.61 -20.33 -10.65
CA VAL A 405 5.37 -20.87 -9.29
C VAL A 405 4.55 -19.89 -8.45
N THR A 406 4.89 -18.60 -8.48
CA THR A 406 4.13 -17.54 -7.78
C THR A 406 2.67 -17.50 -8.23
N ILE A 407 2.39 -17.62 -9.52
CA ILE A 407 1.04 -17.68 -10.07
C ILE A 407 0.27 -18.90 -9.55
N VAL A 408 0.88 -20.09 -9.53
CA VAL A 408 0.24 -21.31 -9.01
C VAL A 408 -0.06 -21.20 -7.52
N LEU A 409 0.85 -20.65 -6.71
CA LEU A 409 0.60 -20.38 -5.28
C LEU A 409 -0.50 -19.34 -5.08
N ASN A 410 -0.50 -18.28 -5.88
CA ASN A 410 -1.58 -17.29 -5.94
C ASN A 410 -2.91 -17.87 -6.47
N GLY A 411 -2.91 -19.08 -7.04
CA GLY A 411 -4.13 -19.85 -7.35
C GLY A 411 -4.78 -20.50 -6.12
N ILE A 412 -4.04 -20.66 -5.02
CA ILE A 412 -4.48 -21.35 -3.79
C ILE A 412 -4.59 -20.37 -2.61
N GLN A 413 -3.51 -19.61 -2.34
CA GLN A 413 -3.38 -18.80 -1.13
C GLN A 413 -4.49 -17.76 -0.96
N PRO A 414 -4.84 -16.93 -1.97
CA PRO A 414 -5.89 -15.92 -1.82
C PRO A 414 -7.26 -16.55 -1.64
N VAL A 415 -7.50 -17.74 -2.22
CA VAL A 415 -8.75 -18.48 -2.03
C VAL A 415 -8.89 -18.91 -0.58
N LEU A 416 -7.84 -19.45 0.03
CA LEU A 416 -7.85 -19.89 1.42
C LEU A 416 -7.92 -18.72 2.41
N SER A 417 -7.27 -17.58 2.12
CA SER A 417 -7.52 -16.33 2.85
C SER A 417 -8.98 -15.86 2.70
N GLY A 418 -9.61 -16.09 1.54
CA GLY A 418 -11.05 -15.85 1.32
C GLY A 418 -11.94 -16.75 2.18
N VAL A 419 -11.63 -18.05 2.24
CA VAL A 419 -12.28 -19.02 3.16
C VAL A 419 -12.12 -18.57 4.60
N ALA A 420 -10.92 -18.16 5.02
CA ALA A 420 -10.66 -17.66 6.36
C ALA A 420 -11.45 -16.39 6.70
N VAL A 421 -11.64 -15.47 5.74
CA VAL A 421 -12.55 -14.32 5.91
C VAL A 421 -14.01 -14.79 6.05
N GLY A 422 -14.43 -15.79 5.26
CA GLY A 422 -15.78 -16.39 5.35
C GLY A 422 -16.07 -17.06 6.70
N CYS A 423 -15.08 -17.75 7.29
CA CYS A 423 -15.16 -18.35 8.64
C CYS A 423 -14.90 -17.35 9.78
N GLY A 424 -14.32 -16.18 9.50
CA GLY A 424 -13.93 -15.18 10.49
C GLY A 424 -12.64 -15.50 11.27
N TRP A 425 -11.65 -16.09 10.59
CA TRP A 425 -10.33 -16.46 11.15
C TRP A 425 -9.22 -15.44 10.86
N GLN A 426 -9.52 -14.22 10.42
CA GLN A 426 -8.52 -13.28 9.89
C GLN A 426 -7.36 -12.98 10.86
N ALA A 427 -7.64 -12.97 12.17
CA ALA A 427 -6.61 -12.79 13.20
C ALA A 427 -5.61 -13.96 13.24
N PHE A 428 -6.06 -15.21 13.07
CA PHE A 428 -5.17 -16.37 12.95
C PHE A 428 -4.29 -16.26 11.70
N VAL A 429 -4.88 -15.94 10.55
CA VAL A 429 -4.12 -15.77 9.30
C VAL A 429 -3.12 -14.63 9.41
N ALA A 430 -3.45 -13.51 10.05
CA ALA A 430 -2.49 -12.43 10.30
C ALA A 430 -1.25 -12.90 11.09
N TYR A 431 -1.39 -13.76 12.10
CA TYR A 431 -0.23 -14.35 12.80
C TYR A 431 0.58 -15.30 11.91
N VAL A 432 -0.09 -16.11 11.07
CA VAL A 432 0.59 -16.97 10.08
C VAL A 432 1.38 -16.12 9.07
N ASN A 433 0.81 -15.00 8.61
CA ASN A 433 1.45 -14.08 7.67
C ASN A 433 2.70 -13.43 8.28
N ILE A 434 2.67 -13.02 9.57
CA ILE A 434 3.87 -12.53 10.28
C ILE A 434 4.98 -13.58 10.27
N GLY A 435 4.68 -14.82 10.67
CA GLY A 435 5.67 -15.90 10.74
C GLY A 435 6.24 -16.27 9.37
N CYS A 436 5.38 -16.54 8.39
CA CYS A 436 5.82 -17.05 7.10
C CYS A 436 6.53 -15.99 6.25
N TYR A 437 6.06 -14.74 6.27
CA TYR A 437 6.64 -13.70 5.43
C TYR A 437 7.83 -13.00 6.10
N TYR A 438 7.68 -12.55 7.35
CA TYR A 438 8.65 -11.65 7.98
C TYR A 438 9.70 -12.38 8.83
N ILE A 439 9.40 -13.58 9.36
CA ILE A 439 10.36 -14.38 10.13
C ILE A 439 11.07 -15.42 9.23
N ILE A 440 10.40 -15.97 8.22
CA ILE A 440 10.98 -16.96 7.29
C ILE A 440 11.35 -16.32 5.95
N GLY A 441 10.36 -15.77 5.23
CA GLY A 441 10.51 -15.36 3.83
C GLY A 441 11.52 -14.24 3.58
N VAL A 442 11.41 -13.09 4.28
CA VAL A 442 12.35 -11.97 4.13
C VAL A 442 13.78 -12.36 4.54
N PRO A 443 14.05 -12.97 5.71
CA PRO A 443 15.41 -13.37 6.08
C PRO A 443 16.03 -14.38 5.12
N PHE A 444 15.26 -15.36 4.62
CA PHE A 444 15.74 -16.32 3.63
C PHE A 444 15.99 -15.66 2.27
N GLY A 445 15.16 -14.71 1.85
CA GLY A 445 15.37 -13.91 0.64
C GLY A 445 16.63 -13.05 0.71
N CYS A 446 16.89 -12.41 1.85
CA CYS A 446 18.15 -11.71 2.10
C CYS A 446 19.35 -12.67 2.07
N LEU A 447 19.25 -13.84 2.70
CA LEU A 447 20.32 -14.84 2.70
C LEU A 447 20.67 -15.29 1.28
N LEU A 448 19.68 -15.69 0.48
CA LEU A 448 19.91 -16.08 -0.91
C LEU A 448 20.41 -14.91 -1.78
N GLY A 449 19.84 -13.71 -1.62
CA GLY A 449 20.19 -12.54 -2.42
C GLY A 449 21.60 -12.02 -2.18
N PHE A 450 22.03 -11.91 -0.92
CA PHE A 450 23.28 -11.24 -0.54
C PHE A 450 24.42 -12.18 -0.12
N HIS A 451 24.13 -13.36 0.45
CA HIS A 451 25.18 -14.28 0.92
C HIS A 451 25.53 -15.37 -0.11
N PHE A 452 24.55 -15.79 -0.91
CA PHE A 452 24.75 -16.72 -2.03
C PHE A 452 24.83 -16.03 -3.39
N ASP A 453 24.87 -14.68 -3.41
CA ASP A 453 24.94 -13.84 -4.61
C ASP A 453 23.87 -14.13 -5.70
N LEU A 454 22.73 -14.72 -5.32
CA LEU A 454 21.61 -15.02 -6.24
C LEU A 454 20.76 -13.78 -6.58
N GLY A 455 21.12 -12.60 -6.07
CA GLY A 455 20.52 -11.32 -6.41
C GLY A 455 18.99 -11.29 -6.34
N ALA A 456 18.37 -10.77 -7.41
CA ALA A 456 16.91 -10.66 -7.52
C ALA A 456 16.21 -12.02 -7.46
N MET A 457 16.80 -13.09 -8.01
CA MET A 457 16.26 -14.45 -7.91
C MET A 457 16.25 -14.97 -6.47
N GLY A 458 17.32 -14.71 -5.71
CA GLY A 458 17.40 -15.11 -4.30
C GLY A 458 16.32 -14.44 -3.45
N ILE A 459 16.17 -13.12 -3.61
CA ILE A 459 15.15 -12.32 -2.91
C ILE A 459 13.73 -12.77 -3.29
N TYR A 460 13.47 -13.00 -4.58
CA TYR A 460 12.16 -13.48 -5.06
C TYR A 460 11.88 -14.94 -4.65
N GLY A 461 12.91 -15.79 -4.58
CA GLY A 461 12.83 -17.16 -4.04
C GLY A 461 12.46 -17.19 -2.56
N GLY A 462 13.00 -16.27 -1.75
CA GLY A 462 12.57 -16.08 -0.36
C GLY A 462 11.13 -15.57 -0.22
N MET A 463 10.69 -14.71 -1.14
CA MET A 463 9.29 -14.31 -1.22
C MET A 463 8.36 -15.52 -1.48
N ILE A 464 8.74 -16.37 -2.43
CA ILE A 464 8.01 -17.60 -2.77
C ILE A 464 8.01 -18.60 -1.61
N LEU A 465 9.12 -18.74 -0.87
CA LEU A 465 9.17 -19.64 0.30
C LEU A 465 8.15 -19.22 1.37
N GLY A 466 8.03 -17.92 1.67
CA GLY A 466 7.05 -17.43 2.64
C GLY A 466 5.61 -17.67 2.19
N LEU A 467 5.30 -17.44 0.91
CA LEU A 467 4.00 -17.79 0.31
C LEU A 467 3.73 -19.29 0.36
N PHE A 468 4.72 -20.13 0.07
CA PHE A 468 4.58 -21.59 0.09
C PHE A 468 4.31 -22.14 1.49
N VAL A 469 5.09 -21.73 2.50
CA VAL A 469 4.91 -22.17 3.89
C VAL A 469 3.56 -21.72 4.44
N GLN A 470 3.14 -20.48 4.18
CA GLN A 470 1.82 -19.98 4.52
C GLN A 470 0.71 -20.80 3.83
N THR A 471 0.87 -21.10 2.53
CA THR A 471 -0.09 -21.91 1.77
C THR A 471 -0.24 -23.30 2.39
N LEU A 472 0.85 -23.97 2.74
CA LEU A 472 0.80 -25.28 3.40
C LEU A 472 0.05 -25.23 4.75
N ILE A 473 0.29 -24.19 5.56
CA ILE A 473 -0.41 -24.01 6.85
C ILE A 473 -1.91 -23.78 6.64
N LEU A 474 -2.29 -22.90 5.70
CA LEU A 474 -3.70 -22.64 5.38
C LEU A 474 -4.39 -23.88 4.80
N VAL A 475 -3.71 -24.64 3.92
CA VAL A 475 -4.19 -25.92 3.39
C VAL A 475 -4.43 -26.91 4.53
N TYR A 476 -3.46 -27.10 5.43
CA TYR A 476 -3.56 -28.00 6.57
C TYR A 476 -4.74 -27.65 7.49
N VAL A 477 -4.85 -26.38 7.89
CA VAL A 477 -5.94 -25.90 8.76
C VAL A 477 -7.30 -26.11 8.10
N THR A 478 -7.42 -25.77 6.81
CA THR A 478 -8.67 -25.94 6.05
C THR A 478 -9.08 -27.42 5.94
N PHE A 479 -8.13 -28.34 5.73
CA PHE A 479 -8.39 -29.79 5.74
C PHE A 479 -8.74 -30.35 7.13
N ARG A 480 -8.21 -29.74 8.21
CA ARG A 480 -8.45 -30.16 9.61
C ARG A 480 -9.65 -29.47 10.25
N THR A 481 -10.38 -28.63 9.52
CA THR A 481 -11.52 -27.85 10.03
C THR A 481 -12.74 -28.74 10.28
N ASP A 482 -13.29 -28.68 11.50
CA ASP A 482 -14.63 -29.21 11.78
C ASP A 482 -15.70 -28.18 11.37
N TRP A 483 -16.26 -28.37 10.19
CA TRP A 483 -17.31 -27.52 9.64
C TRP A 483 -18.58 -27.46 10.49
N ASN A 484 -18.85 -28.46 11.34
CA ASN A 484 -20.00 -28.44 12.26
C ASN A 484 -19.78 -27.43 13.39
N LYS A 485 -18.54 -27.37 13.93
CA LYS A 485 -18.14 -26.37 14.92
C LYS A 485 -18.20 -24.95 14.34
N GLU A 486 -17.71 -24.75 13.12
CA GLU A 486 -17.77 -23.42 12.47
C GLU A 486 -19.20 -22.96 12.17
N VAL A 487 -20.12 -23.88 11.83
CA VAL A 487 -21.57 -23.60 11.79
C VAL A 487 -22.10 -23.19 13.17
N GLY A 488 -21.64 -23.84 14.24
CA GLY A 488 -21.98 -23.45 15.61
C GLY A 488 -21.52 -22.02 15.95
N GLU A 489 -20.28 -21.66 15.61
CA GLU A 489 -19.75 -20.31 15.81
C GLU A 489 -20.45 -19.26 14.92
N ALA A 490 -20.76 -19.59 13.66
CA ALA A 490 -21.54 -18.72 12.79
C ALA A 490 -22.94 -18.43 13.36
N LYS A 491 -23.65 -19.46 13.85
CA LYS A 491 -24.95 -19.31 14.50
C LYS A 491 -24.87 -18.48 15.78
N LYS A 492 -23.86 -18.66 16.63
CA LYS A 492 -23.63 -17.78 17.81
C LYS A 492 -23.47 -16.31 17.41
N ARG A 493 -22.69 -16.03 16.35
CA ARG A 493 -22.47 -14.67 15.84
C ARG A 493 -23.76 -14.06 15.28
N LEU A 494 -24.60 -14.83 14.60
CA LEU A 494 -25.88 -14.37 14.04
C LEU A 494 -26.93 -14.13 15.14
N ASN A 495 -27.12 -15.07 16.07
CA ASN A 495 -28.14 -14.98 17.11
C ASN A 495 -28.01 -13.72 17.98
N LYS A 496 -26.77 -13.26 18.21
CA LYS A 496 -26.47 -12.01 18.93
C LYS A 496 -27.10 -10.74 18.32
N TRP A 497 -27.45 -10.76 17.02
CA TRP A 497 -28.24 -9.72 16.36
C TRP A 497 -29.72 -10.10 16.21
N GLY A 498 -30.04 -11.39 16.31
CA GLY A 498 -31.38 -11.95 16.26
C GLY A 498 -32.25 -11.58 17.46
N ASP A 499 -31.67 -11.32 18.64
CA ASP A 499 -32.41 -10.92 19.86
C ASP A 499 -33.16 -9.57 19.73
N ILE A 500 -32.94 -8.82 18.64
CA ILE A 500 -33.71 -7.61 18.29
C ILE A 500 -35.03 -7.96 17.56
N ALA A 501 -35.11 -9.14 16.94
CA ALA A 501 -36.27 -9.62 16.19
C ALA A 501 -37.20 -10.45 17.08
N LYS A 502 -38.07 -9.76 17.84
CA LYS A 502 -39.27 -10.41 18.39
C LYS A 502 -40.07 -11.09 17.25
N PRO A 503 -40.64 -12.28 17.46
CA PRO A 503 -41.48 -12.92 16.44
C PRO A 503 -42.70 -12.05 16.16
N LEU A 504 -42.93 -11.71 14.88
CA LEU A 504 -44.08 -10.91 14.41
C LEU A 504 -45.39 -11.71 14.36
N LEU A 505 -45.50 -12.81 15.11
CA LEU A 505 -46.64 -13.71 15.18
C LEU A 505 -46.88 -14.12 16.64
N ALA A 506 -47.21 -13.14 17.46
CA ALA A 506 -47.88 -13.29 18.74
C ALA A 506 -48.99 -12.24 18.80
N ASN A 507 -50.19 -12.66 19.20
CA ASN A 507 -51.41 -11.86 19.31
C ASN A 507 -52.06 -11.43 17.98
N GLU A 508 -52.75 -12.38 17.34
CA GLU A 508 -54.19 -12.19 17.06
C GLU A 508 -54.91 -13.32 17.80
N ASP A 509 -55.91 -12.98 18.63
CA ASP A 509 -56.68 -13.88 19.50
C ASP A 509 -58.07 -14.20 18.89
#